data_AF-A0A8X6TIR0-F1
#
_entry.id   AF-A0A8X6TIR0-F1
#
_cell.length_a   1.000
_cell.length_b   1.000
_cell.length_c   1.000
_cell.angle_alpha   90.00
_cell.angle_beta   90.00
_cell.angle_gamma   90.00
#
_symmetry.space_group_name_H-M   'P 1'
#
loop_
_entity.id
_entity.type
_entity.pdbx_description
1 polymer ?
#
loop_
_entity_poly.entity_id
_entity_poly.type
_entity_poly.pdbx_seq_one_letter_code
_entity_poly.pdbx_strand_id
1 'polypeptide(L)'
;MLNGKDKALLVKLFYMKEESATVALLKFRLHKNVKTGKGPLTVAGLTKLVQRFEETGSLKDRVRSGRPSLRQTRSARVAAEMETASESAVGAGSAREARRRLGLPPSSIRNIFHGVLNQYSYKLQSCHELLPSDTVEREAFARWGLSKIEQDSPWVFNILWPD
;
A
#
# COMPACT_ATOMS: atom_id res chain seq x y z
N MET A 1 20.57 15.84 3.02
CA MET A 1 19.74 16.01 1.80
C MET A 1 18.75 17.15 2.04
N LEU A 2 18.40 17.94 1.02
CA LEU A 2 17.42 19.03 1.20
C LEU A 2 16.01 18.46 1.44
N ASN A 3 15.33 18.98 2.45
CA ASN A 3 13.93 18.65 2.72
C ASN A 3 13.01 19.25 1.64
N GLY A 4 11.83 18.67 1.42
CA GLY A 4 10.84 19.17 0.45
C GLY A 4 10.44 20.63 0.71
N LYS A 5 10.30 21.02 1.99
CA LYS A 5 10.04 22.42 2.38
C LYS A 5 11.17 23.36 1.97
N ASP A 6 12.42 22.90 2.08
CA ASP A 6 13.59 23.70 1.72
C ASP A 6 13.72 23.86 0.20
N LYS A 7 13.40 22.82 -0.57
CA LYS A 7 13.32 22.89 -2.03
C LYS A 7 12.27 23.91 -2.47
N ALA A 8 11.10 23.92 -1.83
CA ALA A 8 10.03 24.87 -2.14
C ALA A 8 10.43 26.33 -1.85
N LEU A 9 11.09 26.57 -0.71
CA LEU A 9 11.60 27.90 -0.37
C LEU A 9 12.62 28.40 -1.41
N LEU A 10 13.53 27.52 -1.86
CA LEU A 10 14.52 27.86 -2.88
C LEU A 10 13.89 28.27 -4.22
N VAL A 11 12.91 27.52 -4.69
CA VAL A 11 12.19 27.84 -5.94
C VAL A 11 11.42 29.15 -5.80
N LYS A 12 10.75 29.37 -4.66
CA LYS A 12 10.09 30.64 -4.38
C LYS A 12 11.07 31.82 -4.43
N LEU A 13 12.22 31.69 -3.78
CA LEU A 13 13.26 32.73 -3.76
C LEU A 13 13.87 32.98 -5.14
N PHE A 14 13.95 31.95 -5.98
CA PHE A 14 14.42 32.05 -7.36
C PHE A 14 13.50 32.95 -8.20
N TYR A 15 12.20 32.67 -8.25
CA TYR A 15 11.26 33.49 -9.01
C TYR A 15 11.05 34.89 -8.43
N MET A 16 11.16 35.07 -7.11
CA MET A 16 11.07 36.41 -6.47
C MET A 16 12.28 37.33 -6.74
N LYS A 17 13.36 36.82 -7.34
CA LYS A 17 14.64 37.53 -7.51
C LYS A 17 15.16 37.47 -8.94
N GLU A 18 14.26 37.63 -9.91
CA GLU A 18 14.60 37.74 -11.34
C GLU A 18 15.42 36.55 -11.83
N GLU A 19 15.08 35.34 -11.37
CA GLU A 19 15.67 34.08 -11.86
C GLU A 19 17.19 33.97 -11.61
N SER A 20 17.74 34.74 -10.66
CA SER A 20 19.14 34.64 -10.27
C SER A 20 19.36 33.53 -9.24
N ALA A 21 19.88 32.39 -9.71
CA ALA A 21 20.21 31.25 -8.85
C ALA A 21 21.20 31.59 -7.73
N THR A 22 22.16 32.46 -7.99
CA THR A 22 23.16 32.90 -7.01
C THR A 22 22.52 33.70 -5.88
N VAL A 23 21.66 34.66 -6.22
CA VAL A 23 20.97 35.51 -5.24
C VAL A 23 19.98 34.68 -4.40
N ALA A 24 19.24 33.77 -5.04
CA ALA A 24 18.33 32.88 -4.36
C ALA A 24 19.05 31.98 -3.33
N LEU A 25 20.21 31.43 -3.70
CA LEU A 25 21.04 30.63 -2.78
C LEU A 25 21.59 31.45 -1.62
N LEU A 26 22.05 32.68 -1.86
CA LEU A 26 22.53 33.57 -0.80
C LEU A 26 21.43 33.89 0.21
N LYS A 27 20.23 34.23 -0.26
CA LYS A 27 19.07 34.49 0.62
C LYS A 27 18.62 33.25 1.37
N PHE A 28 18.62 32.09 0.72
CA PHE A 28 18.31 30.84 1.38
C PHE A 28 19.32 30.52 2.50
N ARG A 29 20.62 30.72 2.23
CA ARG A 29 21.69 30.51 3.23
C ARG A 29 21.56 31.47 4.40
N LEU A 30 21.23 32.74 4.15
CA LEU A 30 20.93 33.72 5.18
C LEU A 30 19.73 33.26 6.03
N HIS A 31 18.62 32.89 5.39
CA HIS A 31 17.40 32.45 6.08
C HIS A 31 17.61 31.16 6.91
N LYS A 32 18.54 30.30 6.51
CA LYS A 32 18.83 29.03 7.19
C LYS A 32 20.09 29.07 8.07
N ASN A 33 20.75 30.23 8.19
CA ASN A 33 22.02 30.39 8.91
C ASN A 33 23.09 29.37 8.49
N VAL A 34 23.18 29.06 7.19
CA VAL A 34 24.17 28.11 6.63
C VAL A 34 25.37 28.89 6.09
N LYS A 35 26.59 28.53 6.52
CA LYS A 35 27.83 29.18 6.07
C LYS A 35 28.00 29.11 4.54
N THR A 36 28.40 30.22 3.94
CA THR A 36 28.73 30.31 2.50
C THR A 36 29.82 29.28 2.15
N GLY A 37 29.58 28.47 1.12
CA GLY A 37 30.48 27.39 0.69
C GLY A 37 30.29 26.04 1.39
N LYS A 38 29.54 25.96 2.49
CA LYS A 38 29.28 24.69 3.23
C LYS A 38 27.80 24.26 3.16
N GLY A 39 27.19 24.37 1.97
CA GLY A 39 25.78 24.04 1.76
C GLY A 39 25.58 22.82 0.84
N PRO A 40 24.47 22.07 0.99
CA PRO A 40 24.18 20.87 0.19
C PRO A 40 23.81 21.18 -1.28
N LEU A 41 23.78 22.45 -1.69
CA LEU A 41 23.33 22.87 -3.01
C LEU A 41 24.28 23.88 -3.65
N THR A 42 24.71 23.55 -4.86
CA THR A 42 25.48 24.41 -5.76
C THR A 42 24.53 25.22 -6.65
N VAL A 43 25.04 26.26 -7.33
CA VAL A 43 24.26 27.04 -8.31
C VAL A 43 23.66 26.11 -9.38
N ALA A 44 24.48 25.20 -9.93
CA ALA A 44 24.04 24.17 -10.87
C ALA A 44 23.00 23.19 -10.28
N GLY A 45 23.04 22.96 -8.97
CA GLY A 45 22.05 22.14 -8.28
C GLY A 45 20.68 22.82 -8.20
N LEU A 46 20.66 24.14 -7.98
CA LEU A 46 19.42 24.93 -7.97
C LEU A 46 18.82 25.05 -9.37
N THR A 47 19.62 25.33 -10.41
CA THR A 47 19.11 25.42 -11.79
C THR A 47 18.49 24.09 -12.23
N LYS A 48 19.14 22.95 -11.97
CA LYS A 48 18.55 21.61 -12.21
C LYS A 48 17.30 21.35 -11.38
N LEU A 49 17.16 21.96 -10.21
CA LEU A 49 15.98 21.81 -9.38
C LEU A 49 14.80 22.60 -9.95
N VAL A 50 15.04 23.85 -10.39
CA VAL A 50 14.04 24.69 -11.07
C VAL A 50 13.62 24.07 -12.39
N GLN A 51 14.56 23.64 -13.23
CA GLN A 51 14.27 22.96 -14.49
C GLN A 51 13.35 21.75 -14.28
N ARG A 52 13.65 20.88 -13.30
CA ARG A 52 12.80 19.72 -12.99
C ARG A 52 11.41 20.11 -12.49
N PHE A 53 11.33 21.22 -11.74
CA PHE A 53 10.07 21.77 -11.27
C PHE A 53 9.24 22.29 -12.44
N GLU A 54 9.83 22.98 -13.41
CA GLU A 54 9.16 23.45 -14.62
C GLU A 54 8.69 22.29 -15.52
N GLU A 55 9.50 21.24 -15.65
CA GLU A 55 9.15 20.05 -16.44
C GLU A 55 8.01 19.22 -15.82
N THR A 56 8.02 19.05 -14.49
CA THR A 56 7.16 18.05 -13.79
C THR A 56 6.07 18.70 -12.93
N GLY A 57 6.14 20.00 -12.64
CA GLY A 57 5.30 20.70 -11.66
C GLY A 57 5.52 20.27 -10.21
N SER A 58 6.56 19.46 -9.93
CA SER A 58 6.75 18.79 -8.65
C SER A 58 8.18 18.89 -8.14
N LEU A 59 8.32 19.11 -6.83
CA LEU A 59 9.60 19.12 -6.10
C LEU A 59 9.91 17.80 -5.39
N LYS A 60 9.04 16.79 -5.57
CA LYS A 60 9.29 15.44 -5.06
C LYS A 60 10.47 14.85 -5.81
N ASP A 61 11.28 14.06 -5.10
CA ASP A 61 12.37 13.33 -5.76
C ASP A 61 11.78 12.37 -6.78
N ARG A 62 12.39 12.32 -7.97
CA ARG A 62 12.01 11.35 -9.00
C ARG A 62 12.16 9.94 -8.42
N VAL A 63 11.23 9.07 -8.78
CA VAL A 63 11.36 7.64 -8.47
C VAL A 63 12.69 7.19 -9.06
N ARG A 64 13.59 6.67 -8.23
CA ARG A 64 14.89 6.19 -8.71
C ARG A 64 14.63 5.05 -9.69
N SER A 65 15.30 5.09 -10.85
CA SER A 65 15.39 3.95 -11.76
C SER A 65 16.22 2.85 -11.09
N GLY A 66 15.59 2.10 -10.20
CA GLY A 66 16.17 0.92 -9.56
C GLY A 66 15.93 -0.35 -10.38
N ARG A 67 16.49 -1.47 -9.90
CA ARG A 67 16.15 -2.80 -10.42
C ARG A 67 14.63 -3.03 -10.30
N PRO A 68 13.93 -3.44 -11.37
CA PRO A 68 12.51 -3.75 -11.30
C PRO A 68 12.21 -4.81 -10.23
N SER A 69 11.11 -4.62 -9.51
CA SER A 69 10.68 -5.56 -8.48
C SER A 69 10.18 -6.85 -9.12
N LEU A 70 10.96 -7.93 -8.99
CA LEU A 70 10.55 -9.28 -9.41
C LEU A 70 9.29 -9.76 -8.69
N ARG A 71 8.97 -9.19 -7.53
CA ARG A 71 7.77 -9.50 -6.74
C ARG A 71 6.50 -9.11 -7.50
N GLN A 72 6.49 -7.93 -8.13
CA GLN A 72 5.33 -7.43 -8.88
C GLN A 72 5.11 -8.23 -10.16
N THR A 73 6.19 -8.59 -10.86
CA THR A 73 6.10 -9.40 -12.08
C THR A 73 5.61 -10.83 -11.78
N ARG A 74 6.04 -11.41 -10.65
CA ARG A 74 5.71 -12.79 -10.28
C ARG A 74 4.36 -12.94 -9.58
N SER A 75 3.79 -11.85 -9.05
CA SER A 75 2.57 -11.93 -8.22
C SER A 75 1.37 -12.47 -8.97
N ALA A 76 1.20 -12.12 -10.26
CA ALA A 76 0.09 -12.62 -11.07
C ALA A 76 0.13 -14.14 -11.22
N ARG A 77 1.31 -14.70 -11.49
CA ARG A 77 1.50 -16.16 -11.60
C ARG A 77 1.25 -16.88 -10.27
N VAL A 78 1.68 -16.30 -9.16
CA VAL A 78 1.43 -16.85 -7.82
C VAL A 78 -0.06 -16.78 -7.45
N ALA A 79 -0.75 -15.70 -7.82
CA ALA A 79 -2.18 -15.55 -7.56
C ALA A 79 -3.02 -16.58 -8.34
N ALA A 80 -2.75 -16.73 -9.63
CA ALA A 80 -3.44 -17.71 -10.47
C ALA A 80 -3.30 -19.15 -9.91
N GLU A 81 -2.09 -19.52 -9.49
CA GLU A 81 -1.85 -20.82 -8.87
C GLU A 81 -2.65 -21.00 -7.57
N MET A 82 -2.76 -19.96 -6.75
CA MET A 82 -3.54 -20.03 -5.51
C MET A 82 -5.04 -20.20 -5.75
N GLU A 83 -5.59 -19.58 -6.79
CA GLU A 83 -7.00 -19.79 -7.14
C GLU A 83 -7.23 -21.21 -7.65
N THR A 84 -6.37 -21.72 -8.54
CA THR A 84 -6.49 -23.13 -8.97
C THR A 84 -6.34 -24.11 -7.81
N ALA A 85 -5.53 -23.73 -6.81
CA ALA A 85 -5.34 -24.52 -5.61
C ALA A 85 -6.51 -24.44 -4.63
N SER A 86 -7.22 -23.31 -4.56
CA SER A 86 -8.38 -23.14 -3.67
C SER A 86 -9.56 -24.00 -4.13
N GLU A 87 -9.71 -24.18 -5.45
CA GLU A 87 -10.74 -25.01 -6.07
C GLU A 87 -10.50 -26.52 -5.87
N SER A 88 -9.25 -26.94 -5.67
CA SER A 88 -8.91 -28.33 -5.37
C SER A 88 -9.04 -28.62 -3.87
N ALA A 89 -10.02 -29.45 -3.51
CA ALA A 89 -10.25 -29.87 -2.13
C ALA A 89 -9.02 -30.60 -1.56
N VAL A 90 -8.53 -30.10 -0.41
CA VAL A 90 -7.43 -30.60 0.46
C VAL A 90 -6.03 -30.05 0.13
N GLY A 91 -5.52 -29.18 1.00
CA GLY A 91 -4.08 -28.92 1.19
C GLY A 91 -3.35 -28.09 0.12
N ALA A 92 -4.00 -27.78 -1.00
CA ALA A 92 -3.35 -27.25 -2.19
C ALA A 92 -2.87 -25.79 -2.08
N GLY A 93 -3.42 -24.99 -1.16
CA GLY A 93 -3.06 -23.57 -0.98
C GLY A 93 -1.74 -23.29 -0.23
N SER A 94 -0.88 -24.30 -0.03
CA SER A 94 0.32 -24.12 0.80
C SER A 94 1.44 -23.38 0.07
N ALA A 95 2.17 -22.53 0.79
CA ALA A 95 3.35 -21.85 0.25
C ALA A 95 4.44 -22.81 -0.25
N ARG A 96 4.52 -24.02 0.33
CA ARG A 96 5.46 -25.07 -0.08
C ARG A 96 5.06 -25.69 -1.41
N GLU A 97 3.77 -25.82 -1.67
CA GLU A 97 3.25 -26.35 -2.92
C GLU A 97 3.36 -25.35 -4.05
N ALA A 98 2.94 -24.10 -3.81
CA ALA A 98 3.18 -22.99 -4.74
C ALA A 98 4.68 -22.90 -5.13
N ARG A 99 5.59 -23.15 -4.18
CA ARG A 99 7.04 -23.23 -4.44
C ARG A 99 7.40 -24.35 -5.40
N ARG A 100 6.89 -25.55 -5.18
CA ARG A 100 7.17 -26.74 -6.02
C ARG A 100 6.64 -26.53 -7.44
N ARG A 101 5.41 -26.04 -7.58
CA ARG A 101 4.76 -25.83 -8.89
C ARG A 101 5.39 -24.67 -9.67
N LEU A 102 5.73 -23.57 -8.99
CA LEU A 102 6.24 -22.35 -9.65
C LEU A 102 7.77 -22.29 -9.77
N GLY A 103 8.50 -23.14 -9.04
CA GLY A 103 9.97 -23.14 -9.00
C GLY A 103 10.57 -21.88 -8.37
N LEU A 104 9.80 -21.15 -7.56
CA LEU A 104 10.23 -19.88 -6.96
C LEU A 104 10.91 -20.10 -5.60
N PRO A 105 11.81 -19.21 -5.16
CA PRO A 105 12.36 -19.26 -3.80
C PRO A 105 11.26 -19.09 -2.73
N PRO A 106 11.34 -19.78 -1.58
CA PRO A 106 10.36 -19.67 -0.50
C PRO A 106 10.16 -18.23 -0.01
N SER A 107 11.26 -17.46 0.09
CA SER A 107 11.22 -16.05 0.49
C SER A 107 10.45 -15.19 -0.51
N SER A 108 10.58 -15.47 -1.82
CA SER A 108 9.84 -14.76 -2.87
C SER A 108 8.34 -15.00 -2.74
N ILE A 109 7.93 -16.25 -2.51
CA ILE A 109 6.52 -16.61 -2.34
C ILE A 109 5.95 -15.96 -1.07
N ARG A 110 6.64 -16.08 0.06
CA ARG A 110 6.22 -15.46 1.32
C ARG A 110 6.09 -13.94 1.19
N ASN A 111 7.05 -13.29 0.52
CA ASN A 111 6.96 -11.86 0.26
C ASN A 111 5.76 -11.55 -0.63
N ILE A 112 5.52 -12.30 -1.71
CA ILE A 112 4.37 -12.05 -2.59
C ILE A 112 3.05 -12.20 -1.82
N PHE A 113 2.89 -13.24 -1.01
CA PHE A 113 1.71 -13.44 -0.18
C PHE A 113 1.45 -12.26 0.76
N HIS A 114 2.43 -11.88 1.59
CA HIS A 114 2.18 -10.91 2.65
C HIS A 114 2.09 -9.46 2.23
N GLY A 115 2.50 -9.08 1.02
CA GLY A 115 2.38 -7.66 0.67
C GLY A 115 2.35 -7.33 -0.81
N VAL A 116 1.96 -8.30 -1.63
CA VAL A 116 1.21 -7.97 -2.85
C VAL A 116 -0.21 -8.53 -2.72
N LEU A 117 -0.34 -9.81 -2.33
CA LEU A 117 -1.64 -10.49 -2.26
C LEU A 117 -2.38 -10.29 -0.94
N ASN A 118 -1.71 -9.77 0.10
CA ASN A 118 -2.24 -9.64 1.46
C ASN A 118 -2.87 -10.94 2.01
N GLN A 119 -2.34 -12.08 1.59
CA GLN A 119 -2.75 -13.39 2.07
C GLN A 119 -1.89 -13.79 3.27
N TYR A 120 -2.54 -13.98 4.40
CA TYR A 120 -1.90 -14.39 5.64
C TYR A 120 -2.35 -15.82 5.99
N SER A 121 -1.41 -16.62 6.50
CA SER A 121 -1.77 -17.92 7.05
C SER A 121 -2.63 -17.71 8.29
N TYR A 122 -3.91 -18.06 8.20
CA TYR A 122 -4.82 -18.08 9.33
C TYR A 122 -5.37 -19.50 9.51
N LYS A 123 -5.55 -19.92 10.77
CA LYS A 123 -6.18 -21.19 11.09
C LYS A 123 -7.67 -20.93 11.31
N LEU A 124 -8.49 -21.30 10.34
CA LEU A 124 -9.94 -21.32 10.53
C LEU A 124 -10.28 -22.47 11.48
N GLN A 125 -10.92 -22.15 12.61
CA GLN A 125 -11.52 -23.14 13.50
C GLN A 125 -13.00 -23.22 13.14
N SER A 126 -13.45 -24.39 12.65
CA SER A 126 -14.88 -24.67 12.55
C SER A 126 -15.32 -25.30 13.87
N CYS A 127 -16.22 -24.65 14.60
CA CYS A 127 -16.73 -25.18 15.87
C CYS A 127 -17.67 -26.37 15.65
N HIS A 128 -18.40 -26.40 14.52
CA HIS A 128 -19.28 -27.47 14.10
C HIS A 128 -19.18 -27.68 12.59
N GLU A 129 -19.46 -28.90 12.12
CA GLU A 129 -19.66 -29.18 10.69
C GLU A 129 -21.05 -28.73 10.28
N LEU A 130 -21.17 -28.02 9.16
CA LEU A 130 -22.47 -27.58 8.65
C LEU A 130 -23.04 -28.63 7.71
N LEU A 131 -24.19 -29.20 8.09
CA LEU A 131 -24.92 -30.08 7.22
C LEU A 131 -25.66 -29.26 6.14
N PRO A 132 -25.96 -29.85 4.98
CA PRO A 132 -26.73 -29.17 3.94
C PRO A 132 -28.09 -28.63 4.42
N SER A 133 -28.73 -29.34 5.36
CA SER A 133 -29.98 -28.91 6.02
C SER A 133 -29.80 -27.61 6.81
N ASP A 134 -28.70 -27.49 7.55
CA ASP A 134 -28.44 -26.36 8.45
C ASP A 134 -28.35 -25.05 7.66
N THR A 135 -27.89 -25.11 6.41
CA THR A 135 -27.78 -23.91 5.56
C THR A 135 -29.16 -23.32 5.29
N VAL A 136 -30.14 -24.18 4.99
CA VAL A 136 -31.52 -23.77 4.71
C VAL A 136 -32.18 -23.24 5.98
N GLU A 137 -32.02 -23.93 7.10
CA GLU A 137 -32.62 -23.53 8.37
C GLU A 137 -32.06 -22.21 8.90
N ARG A 138 -30.72 -22.05 8.84
CA ARG A 138 -30.04 -20.83 9.28
C ARG A 138 -30.39 -19.64 8.39
N GLU A 139 -30.48 -19.85 7.08
CA GLU A 139 -30.89 -18.80 6.14
C GLU A 139 -32.36 -18.38 6.37
N ALA A 140 -33.26 -19.34 6.60
CA ALA A 140 -34.66 -19.07 6.93
C ALA A 140 -34.79 -18.27 8.23
N PHE A 141 -34.07 -18.65 9.28
CA PHE A 141 -34.03 -17.92 10.55
C PHE A 141 -33.49 -16.49 10.38
N ALA A 142 -32.39 -16.32 9.63
CA ALA A 142 -31.81 -14.99 9.38
C ALA A 142 -32.79 -14.08 8.63
N ARG A 143 -33.48 -14.61 7.59
CA ARG A 143 -34.52 -13.87 6.85
C ARG A 143 -35.70 -13.47 7.75
N TRP A 144 -36.16 -14.39 8.60
CA TRP A 144 -37.21 -14.11 9.56
C TRP A 144 -36.81 -13.00 10.54
N GLY A 145 -35.59 -13.07 11.10
CA GLY A 145 -35.07 -12.05 12.01
C GLY A 145 -34.95 -10.68 11.36
N LEU A 146 -34.46 -10.61 10.11
CA LEU A 146 -34.40 -9.38 9.33
C LEU A 146 -35.80 -8.76 9.13
N SER A 147 -36.79 -9.56 8.75
CA SER A 147 -38.17 -9.07 8.59
C SER A 147 -38.75 -8.50 9.89
N LYS A 148 -38.40 -9.06 11.05
CA LYS A 148 -38.82 -8.54 12.36
C LYS A 148 -38.15 -7.21 12.70
N ILE A 149 -36.87 -7.06 12.40
CA ILE A 149 -36.14 -5.80 12.58
C ILE A 149 -36.69 -4.69 11.67
N GLU A 150 -37.07 -5.03 10.44
CA GLU A 150 -37.67 -4.07 9.50
C GLU A 150 -39.06 -3.60 9.96
N GLN A 151 -39.85 -4.49 10.58
CA GLN A 151 -41.18 -4.16 11.11
C GLN A 151 -41.11 -3.33 12.38
N ASP A 152 -40.18 -3.66 13.29
CA ASP A 152 -40.00 -2.98 14.58
C ASP A 152 -38.51 -2.94 14.93
N SER A 153 -37.83 -1.83 14.61
CA SER A 153 -36.39 -1.70 14.81
C SER A 153 -35.95 -1.84 16.29
N PRO A 154 -36.68 -1.30 17.28
CA PRO A 154 -36.41 -1.54 18.70
C PRO A 154 -36.52 -3.00 19.16
N TRP A 155 -37.26 -3.86 18.44
CA TRP A 155 -37.58 -5.23 18.87
C TRP A 155 -36.33 -6.05 19.24
N VAL A 156 -35.26 -5.94 18.45
CA VAL A 156 -34.06 -6.76 18.65
C VAL A 156 -33.39 -6.50 20.00
N PHE A 157 -33.54 -5.30 20.55
CA PHE A 157 -32.98 -4.89 21.84
C PHE A 157 -33.85 -5.31 23.03
N ASN A 158 -35.09 -5.75 22.77
CA ASN A 158 -36.02 -6.24 23.79
C ASN A 158 -35.91 -7.76 24.00
N ILE A 159 -35.04 -8.44 23.23
CA ILE A 159 -34.81 -9.88 23.36
C ILE A 159 -33.72 -10.12 24.41
N LEU A 160 -34.01 -10.98 25.37
CA LEU A 160 -33.01 -11.52 26.28
C LEU A 160 -32.36 -12.75 25.62
N TRP A 161 -31.06 -12.70 25.39
CA TRP A 161 -30.26 -13.80 24.84
C TRP A 161 -29.51 -14.51 25.97
N PRO A 162 -30.00 -15.65 26.49
CA PRO A 162 -29.17 -16.52 27.32
C PRO A 162 -28.20 -17.31 26.44
N ASP A 163 -26.93 -17.36 26.87
CA ASP A 163 -25.90 -18.24 26.28
C ASP A 163 -26.17 -19.72 26.58
#